data_AF-A0A960XX18-F1
#
_entry.id   AF-A0A960XX18-F1
#
_cell.length_a   1.000
_cell.length_b   1.000
_cell.length_c   1.000
_cell.angle_alpha   90.00
_cell.angle_beta   90.00
_cell.angle_gamma   90.00
#
_symmetry.space_group_name_H-M   'P 1'
#
loop_
_entity.id
_entity.type
_entity.pdbx_description
1 polymer ?
#
loop_
_entity_poly.entity_id
_entity_poly.type
_entity_poly.pdbx_seq_one_letter_code
_entity_poly.pdbx_strand_id
1 'polypeptide(L)'
;MNFKKRIILFLPCIILFQCASLPLDFFKPGPDDIVNRAQEAACRGDAKAFLQFLDSDAILERTIIEYARIRNLSNENWLLQGLKEHRPAMRKAFEDKVVQEISQNPGGPDCQGRTELIFKRDEKARVTIFNPGMEPTVMDLERKADGEWKIVFTSDIVDEIHRQDRAVVEAVQNLQDASCRGDAVEFARYMDTEKIAENTIDYLIKSRNLQDPAEIQSVREMKPMLRQRLDTFISQNVADGGGGADCSTQVELVSRWGGIATIRILNQEGEAQLLELERGEDGLWRVVFFDAIKEAFNRDEDEETE
;
A
#
# COMPACT_ATOMS: atom_id res chain seq x y z
N MET A 1 -57.84 49.19 -32.55
CA MET A 1 -57.09 50.09 -31.65
C MET A 1 -55.59 49.91 -31.93
N ASN A 2 -54.94 51.00 -32.39
CA ASN A 2 -53.48 51.31 -32.41
C ASN A 2 -52.49 50.21 -32.88
N PHE A 3 -52.00 50.10 -34.13
CA PHE A 3 -51.33 50.99 -35.12
C PHE A 3 -49.83 51.29 -34.88
N LYS A 4 -49.04 51.03 -35.96
CA LYS A 4 -47.65 51.44 -36.35
C LYS A 4 -46.52 50.43 -36.05
N LYS A 5 -45.94 49.71 -37.03
CA LYS A 5 -45.07 50.09 -38.19
C LYS A 5 -43.83 50.92 -37.84
N ARG A 6 -42.64 50.35 -38.04
CA ARG A 6 -41.59 50.88 -38.94
C ARG A 6 -40.53 49.80 -39.30
N ILE A 7 -40.35 49.66 -40.60
CA ILE A 7 -39.27 48.99 -41.35
C ILE A 7 -38.14 50.01 -41.55
N ILE A 8 -36.85 49.63 -41.42
CA ILE A 8 -35.75 50.07 -42.30
C ILE A 8 -34.74 48.91 -42.43
N LEU A 9 -34.52 48.47 -43.68
CA LEU A 9 -33.42 47.65 -44.18
C LEU A 9 -32.14 48.50 -44.35
N PHE A 10 -30.95 47.93 -44.14
CA PHE A 10 -29.84 47.77 -45.12
C PHE A 10 -28.47 47.49 -44.45
N LEU A 11 -27.81 46.42 -44.94
CA LEU A 11 -26.40 45.97 -44.87
C LEU A 11 -25.34 47.09 -45.14
N PRO A 12 -24.00 46.82 -45.17
CA PRO A 12 -23.08 45.89 -44.48
C PRO A 12 -21.74 46.61 -44.08
N CYS A 13 -20.67 45.84 -43.81
CA CYS A 13 -19.23 46.19 -43.76
C CYS A 13 -18.54 46.44 -42.40
N ILE A 14 -17.58 45.54 -42.13
CA ILE A 14 -16.21 45.84 -41.68
C ILE A 14 -16.09 46.47 -40.29
N ILE A 15 -16.04 45.62 -39.26
CA ILE A 15 -14.95 45.67 -38.27
C ILE A 15 -14.34 44.26 -38.20
N LEU A 16 -13.51 43.99 -39.20
CA LEU A 16 -12.39 43.07 -39.11
C LEU A 16 -11.37 43.66 -38.11
N PHE A 17 -10.74 42.81 -37.29
CA PHE A 17 -9.55 43.09 -36.47
C PHE A 17 -9.72 44.03 -35.26
N GLN A 18 -10.34 43.55 -34.16
CA GLN A 18 -9.97 43.97 -32.79
C GLN A 18 -10.47 43.08 -31.64
N CYS A 19 -10.75 41.79 -31.87
CA CYS A 19 -10.78 40.78 -30.80
C CYS A 19 -9.49 39.95 -30.87
N ALA A 20 -8.35 40.65 -30.82
CA ALA A 20 -7.10 40.02 -30.47
C ALA A 20 -7.17 39.67 -28.98
N SER A 21 -7.02 38.38 -28.68
CA SER A 21 -6.53 37.88 -27.39
C SER A 21 -7.33 38.27 -26.14
N LEU A 22 -8.58 37.81 -26.03
CA LEU A 22 -9.02 37.34 -24.72
C LEU A 22 -8.29 36.02 -24.47
N PRO A 23 -7.50 35.87 -23.39
CA PRO A 23 -6.83 34.61 -23.13
C PRO A 23 -7.89 33.51 -23.03
N LEU A 24 -7.68 32.42 -23.78
CA LEU A 24 -8.46 31.17 -23.73
C LEU A 24 -8.49 30.52 -22.33
N ASP A 25 -7.90 31.16 -21.31
CA ASP A 25 -7.89 30.73 -19.90
C ASP A 25 -9.24 30.90 -19.17
N PHE A 26 -10.26 31.49 -19.79
CA PHE A 26 -11.54 31.79 -19.10
C PHE A 26 -12.45 30.59 -18.81
N PHE A 27 -12.15 29.40 -19.32
CA PHE A 27 -12.95 28.18 -19.07
C PHE A 27 -12.11 26.97 -18.67
N LYS A 28 -11.04 27.17 -17.89
CA LYS A 28 -10.39 26.02 -17.24
C LYS A 28 -11.31 25.45 -16.15
N PRO A 29 -11.60 24.14 -16.16
CA PRO A 29 -12.51 23.51 -15.20
C PRO A 29 -12.06 23.78 -13.76
N GLY A 30 -13.03 23.94 -12.86
CA GLY A 30 -12.78 24.01 -11.42
C GLY A 30 -12.24 22.70 -10.84
N PRO A 31 -11.72 22.72 -9.60
CA PRO A 31 -11.26 21.49 -8.94
C PRO A 31 -12.38 20.45 -8.78
N ASP A 32 -13.59 20.89 -8.44
CA ASP A 32 -14.80 20.06 -8.37
C ASP A 32 -15.20 19.48 -9.73
N ASP A 33 -15.11 20.27 -10.81
CA ASP A 33 -15.31 19.78 -12.18
C ASP A 33 -14.31 18.67 -12.54
N ILE A 34 -13.05 18.80 -12.14
CA ILE A 34 -12.03 17.78 -12.37
C ILE A 34 -12.38 16.48 -11.64
N VAL A 35 -12.77 16.57 -10.37
CA VAL A 35 -13.18 15.39 -9.60
C VAL A 35 -14.40 14.71 -10.21
N ASN A 36 -15.41 15.48 -10.62
CA ASN A 36 -16.60 14.93 -11.29
C ASN A 36 -16.23 14.22 -12.61
N ARG A 37 -15.38 14.83 -13.44
CA ARG A 37 -14.93 14.23 -14.70
C ARG A 37 -14.09 12.98 -14.50
N ALA A 38 -13.24 12.96 -13.46
CA ALA A 38 -12.51 11.78 -13.07
C ALA A 38 -13.49 10.67 -12.66
N GLN A 39 -14.44 10.97 -11.77
CA GLN A 39 -15.47 10.01 -11.38
C GLN A 39 -16.22 9.45 -12.60
N GLU A 40 -16.72 10.32 -13.50
CA GLU A 40 -17.38 9.88 -14.73
C GLU A 40 -16.50 8.98 -15.60
N ALA A 41 -15.20 9.27 -15.71
CA ALA A 41 -14.27 8.43 -16.46
C ALA A 41 -14.14 7.03 -15.84
N ALA A 42 -13.97 6.95 -14.51
CA ALA A 42 -13.94 5.68 -13.79
C ALA A 42 -15.25 4.89 -13.97
N CYS A 43 -16.38 5.59 -13.91
CA CYS A 43 -17.72 5.01 -14.09
C CYS A 43 -17.93 4.41 -15.47
N ARG A 44 -17.37 5.03 -16.51
CA ARG A 44 -17.41 4.51 -17.89
C ARG A 44 -16.36 3.42 -18.16
N GLY A 45 -15.53 3.08 -17.17
CA GLY A 45 -14.39 2.18 -17.36
C GLY A 45 -13.27 2.77 -18.20
N ASP A 46 -13.26 4.09 -18.43
CA ASP A 46 -12.24 4.78 -19.21
C ASP A 46 -11.05 5.15 -18.34
N ALA A 47 -10.22 4.15 -18.07
CA ALA A 47 -9.03 4.31 -17.26
C ALA A 47 -8.04 5.34 -17.81
N LYS A 48 -7.95 5.46 -19.14
CA LYS A 48 -7.03 6.41 -19.77
C LYS A 48 -7.49 7.85 -19.54
N ALA A 49 -8.79 8.11 -19.66
CA ALA A 49 -9.35 9.42 -19.31
C ALA A 49 -9.22 9.68 -17.80
N PHE A 50 -9.43 8.67 -16.95
CA PHE A 50 -9.26 8.82 -15.50
C PHE A 50 -7.83 9.26 -15.13
N LEU A 51 -6.82 8.57 -15.67
CA LEU A 51 -5.41 8.87 -15.40
C LEU A 51 -5.00 10.29 -15.82
N GLN A 52 -5.69 10.91 -16.78
CA GLN A 52 -5.41 12.31 -17.16
C GLN A 52 -5.71 13.31 -16.05
N PHE A 53 -6.56 12.95 -15.08
CA PHE A 53 -6.90 13.81 -13.95
C PHE A 53 -5.99 13.58 -12.73
N LEU A 54 -5.14 12.55 -12.76
CA LEU A 54 -4.22 12.25 -11.69
C LEU A 54 -2.84 12.85 -11.96
N ASP A 55 -2.15 13.20 -10.89
CA ASP A 55 -0.69 13.31 -10.89
C ASP A 55 -0.12 12.15 -10.07
N SER A 56 0.18 11.05 -10.77
CA SER A 56 0.70 9.82 -10.17
C SER A 56 2.01 10.05 -9.39
N ASP A 57 2.87 10.94 -9.86
CA ASP A 57 4.14 11.23 -9.19
C ASP A 57 3.90 11.95 -7.87
N ALA A 58 3.01 12.95 -7.86
CA ALA A 58 2.64 13.67 -6.65
C ALA A 58 1.87 12.76 -5.65
N ILE A 59 0.99 11.88 -6.15
CA ILE A 59 0.30 10.88 -5.33
C ILE A 59 1.31 9.97 -4.63
N LEU A 60 2.26 9.41 -5.37
CA LEU A 60 3.27 8.54 -4.78
C LEU A 60 4.17 9.27 -3.80
N GLU A 61 4.59 10.50 -4.13
CA GLU A 61 5.42 11.30 -3.23
C GLU A 61 4.69 11.58 -1.90
N ARG A 62 3.42 12.00 -1.96
CA ARG A 62 2.60 12.20 -0.75
C ARG A 62 2.36 10.90 0.00
N THR A 63 2.14 9.80 -0.70
CA THR A 63 1.99 8.47 -0.10
C THR A 63 3.25 8.07 0.68
N ILE A 64 4.43 8.30 0.11
CA ILE A 64 5.72 8.02 0.76
C ILE A 64 5.92 8.92 1.99
N ILE A 65 5.59 10.21 1.89
CA ILE A 65 5.65 11.16 3.03
C ILE A 65 4.71 10.72 4.15
N GLU A 66 3.48 10.37 3.81
CA GLU A 66 2.47 9.98 4.79
C GLU A 66 2.81 8.64 5.44
N TYR A 67 3.32 7.69 4.66
CA TYR A 67 3.87 6.45 5.18
C TYR A 67 5.02 6.72 6.18
N ALA A 68 5.97 7.60 5.82
CA ALA A 68 7.06 7.99 6.71
C ALA A 68 6.54 8.62 8.01
N ARG A 69 5.52 9.48 7.92
CA ARG A 69 4.87 10.13 9.06
C ARG A 69 4.19 9.12 9.98
N ILE A 70 3.36 8.24 9.43
CA ILE A 70 2.64 7.20 10.19
C ILE A 70 3.62 6.27 10.90
N ARG A 71 4.76 5.98 10.27
CA ARG A 71 5.80 5.10 10.80
C ARG A 71 6.91 5.79 11.58
N ASN A 72 6.80 7.10 11.79
CA ASN A 72 7.82 7.91 12.46
C ASN A 72 9.25 7.68 11.90
N LEU A 73 9.36 7.54 10.58
CA LEU A 73 10.64 7.32 9.90
C LEU A 73 11.35 8.65 9.67
N SER A 74 12.65 8.70 9.96
CA SER A 74 13.48 9.86 9.63
C SER A 74 13.71 9.95 8.11
N ASN A 75 14.03 11.16 7.63
CA ASN A 75 14.29 11.40 6.20
C ASN A 75 15.52 10.66 5.66
N GLU A 76 16.45 10.28 6.54
CA GLU A 76 17.67 9.53 6.23
C GLU A 76 17.46 8.02 6.28
N ASN A 77 16.25 7.56 6.63
CA ASN A 77 15.95 6.14 6.70
C ASN A 77 16.14 5.50 5.32
N TRP A 78 16.94 4.42 5.27
CA TRP A 78 17.27 3.71 4.04
C TRP A 78 16.02 3.20 3.31
N LEU A 79 14.95 2.86 4.03
CA LEU A 79 13.66 2.47 3.45
C LEU A 79 13.02 3.63 2.69
N LEU A 80 13.07 4.84 3.26
CA LEU A 80 12.53 6.03 2.62
C LEU A 80 13.32 6.41 1.36
N GLN A 81 14.64 6.20 1.39
CA GLN A 81 15.50 6.41 0.22
C GLN A 81 15.20 5.38 -0.87
N GLY A 82 15.09 4.09 -0.52
CA GLY A 82 14.70 3.05 -1.46
C GLY A 82 13.33 3.31 -2.12
N LEU A 83 12.34 3.78 -1.36
CA LEU A 83 11.03 4.19 -1.90
C LEU A 83 11.14 5.36 -2.89
N LYS A 84 12.00 6.34 -2.59
CA LYS A 84 12.23 7.48 -3.48
C LYS A 84 12.93 7.07 -4.76
N GLU A 85 13.90 6.14 -4.69
CA GLU A 85 14.65 5.62 -5.84
C GLU A 85 13.78 4.77 -6.77
N HIS A 86 12.91 3.91 -6.22
CA HIS A 86 12.05 3.02 -7.01
C HIS A 86 10.76 3.68 -7.49
N ARG A 87 10.58 4.99 -7.24
CA ARG A 87 9.37 5.74 -7.58
C ARG A 87 8.91 5.59 -9.04
N PRO A 88 9.80 5.61 -10.06
CA PRO A 88 9.36 5.43 -11.45
C PRO A 88 8.73 4.05 -11.72
N ALA A 89 9.27 3.00 -11.11
CA ALA A 89 8.72 1.64 -11.21
C ALA A 89 7.38 1.54 -10.46
N MET A 90 7.30 2.13 -9.26
CA MET A 90 6.07 2.20 -8.48
C MET A 90 4.97 2.98 -9.22
N ARG A 91 5.33 4.07 -9.91
CA ARG A 91 4.40 4.86 -10.72
C ARG A 91 3.76 4.01 -11.79
N LYS A 92 4.58 3.30 -12.56
CA LYS A 92 4.07 2.43 -13.62
C LYS A 92 3.16 1.34 -13.05
N ALA A 93 3.57 0.66 -11.98
CA ALA A 93 2.76 -0.36 -11.33
C ALA A 93 1.43 0.20 -10.77
N PHE A 94 1.45 1.43 -10.23
CA PHE A 94 0.25 2.12 -9.78
C PHE A 94 -0.69 2.44 -10.95
N GLU A 95 -0.18 3.02 -12.04
CA GLU A 95 -0.98 3.35 -13.22
C GLU A 95 -1.56 2.08 -13.87
N ASP A 96 -0.76 1.02 -14.00
CA ASP A 96 -1.21 -0.29 -14.52
C ASP A 96 -2.34 -0.87 -13.66
N LYS A 97 -2.22 -0.77 -12.32
CA LYS A 97 -3.26 -1.24 -11.39
C LYS A 97 -4.53 -0.39 -11.48
N VAL A 98 -4.41 0.93 -11.58
CA VAL A 98 -5.56 1.82 -11.80
C VAL A 98 -6.29 1.46 -13.09
N VAL A 99 -5.54 1.18 -14.16
CA VAL A 99 -6.12 0.73 -15.43
C VAL A 99 -6.85 -0.58 -15.26
N GLN A 100 -6.22 -1.56 -14.62
CA GLN A 100 -6.83 -2.86 -14.37
C GLN A 100 -8.15 -2.71 -13.59
N GLU A 101 -8.14 -1.99 -12.47
CA GLU A 101 -9.32 -1.85 -11.60
C GLU A 101 -10.47 -1.13 -12.30
N ILE A 102 -10.20 0.00 -12.97
CA ILE A 102 -11.25 0.76 -13.65
C ILE A 102 -11.83 -0.01 -14.84
N SER A 103 -11.00 -0.74 -15.59
CA SER A 103 -11.47 -1.51 -16.74
C SER A 103 -12.20 -2.80 -16.35
N GLN A 104 -11.82 -3.45 -15.24
CA GLN A 104 -12.45 -4.70 -14.78
C GLN A 104 -13.69 -4.45 -13.92
N ASN A 105 -13.68 -3.36 -13.15
CA ASN A 105 -14.74 -2.99 -12.21
C ASN A 105 -15.24 -1.58 -12.50
N PRO A 106 -15.82 -1.31 -13.70
CA PRO A 106 -16.44 -0.02 -13.94
C PRO A 106 -17.52 0.20 -12.87
N GLY A 107 -17.58 1.42 -12.30
CA GLY A 107 -18.42 1.76 -11.13
C GLY A 107 -19.93 1.51 -11.27
N GLY A 108 -20.37 0.99 -12.42
CA GLY A 108 -21.74 0.55 -12.64
C GLY A 108 -22.73 1.71 -12.71
N PRO A 109 -24.04 1.41 -12.74
CA PRO A 109 -25.11 2.41 -12.80
C PRO A 109 -25.23 3.28 -11.52
N ASP A 110 -24.55 2.92 -10.43
CA ASP A 110 -24.60 3.62 -9.13
C ASP A 110 -23.55 4.74 -9.00
N CYS A 111 -23.04 5.23 -10.12
CA CYS A 111 -22.12 6.36 -10.21
C CYS A 111 -22.74 7.73 -9.90
N GLN A 112 -23.80 7.78 -9.10
CA GLN A 112 -24.50 8.99 -8.70
C GLN A 112 -23.83 9.68 -7.51
N GLY A 113 -22.50 9.80 -7.55
CA GLY A 113 -21.76 10.52 -6.53
C GLY A 113 -22.03 12.02 -6.60
N ARG A 114 -22.07 12.67 -5.44
CA ARG A 114 -22.00 14.15 -5.36
C ARG A 114 -20.61 14.57 -4.92
N THR A 115 -20.11 15.65 -5.49
CA THR A 115 -18.88 16.30 -5.03
C THR A 115 -19.20 17.53 -4.20
N GLU A 116 -18.32 17.83 -3.26
CA GLU A 116 -18.40 19.02 -2.42
C GLU A 116 -17.01 19.66 -2.31
N LEU A 117 -16.88 20.91 -2.76
CA LEU A 117 -15.65 21.67 -2.61
C LEU A 117 -15.53 22.16 -1.15
N ILE A 118 -14.60 21.59 -0.40
CA ILE A 118 -14.37 21.94 1.01
C ILE A 118 -13.56 23.23 1.13
N PHE A 119 -12.47 23.34 0.36
CA PHE A 119 -11.72 24.59 0.25
C PHE A 119 -10.99 24.71 -1.09
N LYS A 120 -10.72 25.95 -1.47
CA LYS A 120 -9.84 26.33 -2.59
C LYS A 120 -9.02 27.54 -2.17
N ARG A 121 -7.69 27.43 -2.21
CA ARG A 121 -6.74 28.51 -1.93
C ARG A 121 -5.63 28.46 -2.96
N ASP A 122 -5.52 29.50 -3.79
CA ASP A 122 -4.50 29.65 -4.82
C ASP A 122 -4.39 28.41 -5.72
N GLU A 123 -3.35 27.62 -5.51
CA GLU A 123 -2.97 26.43 -6.28
C GLU A 123 -3.39 25.12 -5.59
N LYS A 124 -4.13 25.18 -4.47
CA LYS A 124 -4.55 24.00 -3.71
C LYS A 124 -6.07 23.98 -3.51
N ALA A 125 -6.66 22.80 -3.63
CA ALA A 125 -8.06 22.58 -3.34
C ALA A 125 -8.27 21.24 -2.64
N ARG A 126 -9.37 21.13 -1.91
CA ARG A 126 -9.85 19.88 -1.33
C ARG A 126 -11.32 19.69 -1.67
N VAL A 127 -11.63 18.54 -2.21
CA VAL A 127 -12.97 18.13 -2.62
C VAL A 127 -13.30 16.81 -1.93
N THR A 128 -14.53 16.65 -1.49
CA THR A 128 -15.04 15.38 -0.97
C THR A 128 -16.01 14.77 -1.98
N ILE A 129 -15.86 13.48 -2.28
CA ILE A 129 -16.84 12.69 -3.03
C ILE A 129 -17.72 11.93 -2.04
N PHE A 130 -19.03 11.97 -2.26
CA PHE A 130 -20.00 11.16 -1.56
C PHE A 130 -20.65 10.20 -2.54
N ASN A 131 -20.30 8.92 -2.46
CA ASN A 131 -20.93 7.86 -3.23
C ASN A 131 -21.94 7.12 -2.34
N PRO A 132 -23.16 6.82 -2.83
CA PRO A 132 -24.15 6.08 -2.05
C PRO A 132 -23.60 4.75 -1.53
N GLY A 133 -23.73 4.51 -0.22
CA GLY A 133 -23.28 3.26 0.41
C GLY A 133 -21.77 3.15 0.66
N MET A 134 -21.00 4.20 0.37
CA MET A 134 -19.56 4.26 0.67
C MET A 134 -19.25 5.40 1.65
N GLU A 135 -18.14 5.25 2.37
CA GLU A 135 -17.56 6.36 3.14
C GLU A 135 -17.14 7.51 2.22
N PRO A 136 -17.22 8.77 2.66
CA PRO A 136 -16.81 9.90 1.84
C PRO A 136 -15.30 9.88 1.56
N THR A 137 -14.92 9.94 0.28
CA THR A 137 -13.51 10.03 -0.12
C THR A 137 -13.09 11.49 -0.21
N VAL A 138 -12.00 11.85 0.46
CA VAL A 138 -11.40 13.19 0.39
C VAL A 138 -10.29 13.18 -0.66
N MET A 139 -10.32 14.16 -1.57
CA MET A 139 -9.30 14.37 -2.59
C MET A 139 -8.63 15.72 -2.42
N ASP A 140 -7.30 15.74 -2.45
CA ASP A 140 -6.55 16.99 -2.60
C ASP A 140 -6.17 17.18 -4.06
N LEU A 141 -6.32 18.40 -4.54
CA LEU A 141 -5.96 18.81 -5.88
C LEU A 141 -4.94 19.93 -5.84
N GLU A 142 -4.03 19.91 -6.80
CA GLU A 142 -3.09 20.99 -7.05
C GLU A 142 -3.23 21.52 -8.47
N ARG A 143 -3.11 22.84 -8.59
CA ARG A 143 -3.05 23.51 -9.88
C ARG A 143 -1.63 23.44 -10.40
N LYS A 144 -1.43 22.84 -11.57
CA LYS A 144 -0.13 22.72 -12.23
C LYS A 144 0.25 24.01 -12.94
N ALA A 145 1.50 24.10 -13.38
CA ALA A 145 2.04 25.30 -14.02
C ALA A 145 1.32 25.67 -15.33
N ASP A 146 0.74 24.68 -16.02
CA ASP A 146 -0.13 24.87 -17.19
C ASP A 146 -1.55 25.38 -16.82
N GLY A 147 -1.84 25.49 -15.53
CA GLY A 147 -3.10 25.95 -14.97
C GLY A 147 -4.17 24.87 -14.82
N GLU A 148 -3.90 23.61 -15.16
CA GLU A 148 -4.80 22.47 -14.95
C GLU A 148 -4.81 22.02 -13.48
N TRP A 149 -5.96 21.59 -12.99
CA TRP A 149 -6.05 20.91 -11.69
C TRP A 149 -5.79 19.42 -11.86
N LYS A 150 -4.96 18.84 -10.99
CA LYS A 150 -4.74 17.39 -10.91
C LYS A 150 -4.99 16.91 -9.49
N ILE A 151 -5.55 15.73 -9.36
CA ILE A 151 -5.67 15.02 -8.09
C ILE A 151 -4.27 14.54 -7.69
N VAL A 152 -3.83 14.97 -6.51
CA VAL A 152 -2.49 14.66 -5.98
C VAL A 152 -2.55 13.76 -4.75
N PHE A 153 -3.73 13.50 -4.20
CA PHE A 153 -3.92 12.64 -3.03
C PHE A 153 -5.40 12.24 -2.89
N THR A 154 -5.63 11.04 -2.36
CA THR A 154 -6.97 10.55 -1.95
C THR A 154 -6.89 9.94 -0.55
N SER A 155 -7.91 10.13 0.29
CA SER A 155 -7.96 9.53 1.64
C SER A 155 -7.94 8.01 1.62
N ASP A 156 -8.50 7.41 0.56
CA ASP A 156 -8.53 5.96 0.37
C ASP A 156 -7.12 5.34 0.39
N ILE A 157 -6.08 6.09 0.03
CA ILE A 157 -4.69 5.64 0.13
C ILE A 157 -4.29 5.40 1.59
N VAL A 158 -4.65 6.31 2.49
CA VAL A 158 -4.36 6.19 3.93
C VAL A 158 -5.17 5.06 4.53
N ASP A 159 -6.44 4.96 4.16
CA ASP A 159 -7.31 3.88 4.62
C ASP A 159 -6.82 2.51 4.13
N GLU A 160 -6.31 2.43 2.90
CA GLU A 160 -5.70 1.22 2.36
C GLU A 160 -4.41 0.85 3.08
N ILE A 161 -3.54 1.83 3.41
CA ILE A 161 -2.35 1.59 4.22
C ILE A 161 -2.75 0.99 5.57
N HIS A 162 -3.70 1.61 6.26
CA HIS A 162 -4.20 1.11 7.55
C HIS A 162 -4.90 -0.26 7.42
N ARG A 163 -5.63 -0.51 6.34
CA ARG A 163 -6.27 -1.82 6.08
C ARG A 163 -5.23 -2.91 5.89
N GLN A 164 -4.19 -2.65 5.11
CA GLN A 164 -3.11 -3.61 4.90
C GLN A 164 -2.31 -3.85 6.18
N ASP A 165 -2.06 -2.81 6.97
CA ASP A 165 -1.39 -2.92 8.26
C ASP A 165 -2.18 -3.80 9.23
N ARG A 166 -3.50 -3.57 9.31
CA ARG A 166 -4.41 -4.41 10.10
C ARG A 166 -4.35 -5.86 9.67
N ALA A 167 -4.33 -6.14 8.36
CA ALA A 167 -4.26 -7.51 7.85
C ALA A 167 -2.96 -8.24 8.25
N VAL A 168 -1.82 -7.54 8.35
CA VAL A 168 -0.57 -8.16 8.84
C VAL A 168 -0.69 -8.48 10.34
N VAL A 169 -1.16 -7.52 11.14
CA VAL A 169 -1.33 -7.69 12.59
C VAL A 169 -2.33 -8.81 12.88
N GLU A 170 -3.44 -8.84 12.16
CA GLU A 170 -4.48 -9.88 12.27
C GLU A 170 -3.94 -11.26 11.89
N ALA A 171 -3.05 -11.38 10.89
CA ALA A 171 -2.42 -12.65 10.56
C ALA A 171 -1.56 -13.19 11.71
N VAL A 172 -0.80 -12.33 12.39
CA VAL A 172 -0.01 -12.72 13.57
C VAL A 172 -0.91 -13.05 14.75
N GLN A 173 -1.96 -12.29 14.99
CA GLN A 173 -2.95 -12.60 16.03
C GLN A 173 -3.63 -13.94 15.78
N ASN A 174 -4.01 -14.25 14.54
CA ASN A 174 -4.60 -15.54 14.19
C ASN A 174 -3.61 -16.71 14.36
N LEU A 175 -2.34 -16.51 14.02
CA LEU A 175 -1.28 -17.48 14.31
C LEU A 175 -1.18 -17.77 15.82
N GLN A 176 -1.20 -16.72 16.64
CA GLN A 176 -1.14 -16.86 18.10
C GLN A 176 -2.38 -17.55 18.66
N ASP A 177 -3.57 -17.13 18.23
CA ASP A 177 -4.84 -17.76 18.58
C ASP A 177 -4.88 -19.25 18.23
N ALA A 178 -4.35 -19.62 17.05
CA ALA A 178 -4.22 -21.02 16.65
C ALA A 178 -3.27 -21.79 17.57
N SER A 179 -2.12 -21.18 17.91
CA SER A 179 -1.16 -21.76 18.87
C SER A 179 -1.81 -22.03 20.23
N CYS A 180 -2.54 -21.03 20.74
CA CYS A 180 -3.21 -21.04 22.04
C CYS A 180 -4.34 -22.06 22.15
N ARG A 181 -5.04 -22.32 21.04
CA ARG A 181 -6.07 -23.36 20.97
C ARG A 181 -5.51 -24.75 20.65
N GLY A 182 -4.20 -24.86 20.43
CA GLY A 182 -3.55 -26.09 19.99
C GLY A 182 -3.96 -26.54 18.59
N ASP A 183 -4.37 -25.60 17.73
CA ASP A 183 -4.77 -25.88 16.35
C ASP A 183 -3.54 -25.83 15.44
N ALA A 184 -2.80 -26.94 15.38
CA ALA A 184 -1.59 -27.03 14.58
C ALA A 184 -1.84 -26.87 13.06
N VAL A 185 -3.06 -27.18 12.58
CA VAL A 185 -3.42 -27.05 11.16
C VAL A 185 -3.60 -25.57 10.81
N GLU A 186 -4.38 -24.83 11.61
CA GLU A 186 -4.54 -23.39 11.40
C GLU A 186 -3.24 -22.64 11.67
N PHE A 187 -2.44 -23.06 12.66
CA PHE A 187 -1.12 -22.48 12.91
C PHE A 187 -0.21 -22.62 11.68
N ALA A 188 -0.13 -23.81 11.09
CA ALA A 188 0.70 -24.08 9.92
C ALA A 188 0.30 -23.23 8.70
N ARG A 189 -0.97 -22.78 8.61
CA ARG A 189 -1.44 -21.93 7.51
C ARG A 189 -0.75 -20.56 7.47
N TYR A 190 -0.34 -20.05 8.62
CA TYR A 190 0.34 -18.77 8.79
C TYR A 190 1.87 -18.90 8.84
N MET A 191 2.41 -20.10 8.58
CA MET A 191 3.84 -20.39 8.55
C MET A 191 4.25 -20.83 7.14
N ASP A 192 5.31 -20.25 6.59
CA ASP A 192 5.93 -20.77 5.36
C ASP A 192 7.21 -21.52 5.75
N THR A 193 7.06 -22.80 6.11
CA THR A 193 8.18 -23.61 6.62
C THR A 193 9.28 -23.84 5.58
N GLU A 194 8.93 -23.76 4.29
CA GLU A 194 9.89 -23.80 3.18
C GLU A 194 10.77 -22.55 3.17
N LYS A 195 10.15 -21.35 3.25
CA LYS A 195 10.88 -20.08 3.30
C LYS A 195 11.62 -19.89 4.62
N ILE A 196 11.08 -20.32 5.75
CA ILE A 196 11.80 -20.28 7.03
C ILE A 196 13.07 -21.11 6.94
N ALA A 197 13.00 -22.33 6.39
CA ALA A 197 14.19 -23.16 6.20
C ALA A 197 15.20 -22.50 5.25
N GLU A 198 14.74 -21.91 4.15
CA GLU A 198 15.60 -21.20 3.19
C GLU A 198 16.29 -19.98 3.80
N ASN A 199 15.53 -19.10 4.45
CA ASN A 199 16.06 -17.90 5.12
C ASN A 199 17.01 -18.26 6.26
N THR A 200 16.77 -19.38 6.96
CA THR A 200 17.68 -19.90 7.99
C THR A 200 19.01 -20.35 7.38
N ILE A 201 18.97 -21.07 6.26
CA ILE A 201 20.17 -21.48 5.52
C ILE A 201 20.97 -20.27 5.02
N ASP A 202 20.29 -19.29 4.41
CA ASP A 202 20.95 -18.09 3.92
C ASP A 202 21.53 -17.26 5.08
N TYR A 203 20.86 -17.23 6.24
CA TYR A 203 21.41 -16.65 7.47
C TYR A 203 22.69 -17.36 7.91
N LEU A 204 22.70 -18.69 7.97
CA LEU A 204 23.88 -19.48 8.38
C LEU A 204 25.08 -19.27 7.44
N ILE A 205 24.84 -19.25 6.13
CA ILE A 205 25.88 -18.97 5.13
C ILE A 205 26.49 -17.59 5.39
N LYS A 206 25.64 -16.59 5.64
CA LYS A 206 26.06 -15.22 5.87
C LYS A 206 26.75 -15.03 7.21
N SER A 207 26.23 -15.60 8.31
CA SER A 207 26.77 -15.43 9.65
C SER A 207 28.15 -16.08 9.79
N ARG A 208 28.32 -17.27 9.21
CA ARG A 208 29.61 -17.97 9.16
C ARG A 208 30.55 -17.45 8.08
N ASN A 209 30.14 -16.45 7.32
CA ASN A 209 30.88 -15.86 6.21
C ASN A 209 31.44 -16.93 5.24
N LEU A 210 30.61 -17.93 4.91
CA LEU A 210 31.01 -19.02 4.04
C LEU A 210 31.19 -18.48 2.62
N GLN A 211 32.35 -18.75 2.02
CA GLN A 211 32.66 -18.33 0.64
C GLN A 211 32.98 -19.52 -0.27
N ASP A 212 33.31 -20.68 0.29
CA ASP A 212 33.55 -21.89 -0.49
C ASP A 212 32.21 -22.43 -1.04
N PRO A 213 32.05 -22.56 -2.38
CA PRO A 213 30.86 -23.15 -2.98
C PRO A 213 30.53 -24.56 -2.46
N ALA A 214 31.53 -25.37 -2.09
CA ALA A 214 31.30 -26.71 -1.57
C ALA A 214 30.68 -26.68 -0.16
N GLU A 215 31.16 -25.78 0.70
CA GLU A 215 30.60 -25.57 2.05
C GLU A 215 29.19 -24.96 1.98
N ILE A 216 28.99 -23.97 1.10
CA ILE A 216 27.67 -23.38 0.84
C ILE A 216 26.69 -24.46 0.39
N GLN A 217 27.11 -25.34 -0.54
CA GLN A 217 26.26 -26.41 -1.03
C GLN A 217 25.92 -27.42 0.08
N SER A 218 26.89 -27.79 0.91
CA SER A 218 26.66 -28.69 2.05
C SER A 218 25.66 -28.10 3.05
N VAL A 219 25.73 -26.80 3.32
CA VAL A 219 24.76 -26.11 4.18
C VAL A 219 23.38 -26.08 3.53
N ARG A 220 23.27 -25.81 2.23
CA ARG A 220 22.00 -25.83 1.49
C ARG A 220 21.33 -27.21 1.48
N GLU A 221 22.11 -28.29 1.51
CA GLU A 221 21.59 -29.66 1.60
C GLU A 221 20.88 -29.98 2.92
N MET A 222 21.06 -29.16 3.96
CA MET A 222 20.32 -29.29 5.22
C MET A 222 18.87 -28.80 5.13
N LYS A 223 18.49 -28.07 4.06
CA LYS A 223 17.15 -27.45 3.90
C LYS A 223 15.99 -28.45 4.11
N PRO A 224 15.97 -29.65 3.49
CA PRO A 224 14.87 -30.61 3.68
C PRO A 224 14.74 -31.09 5.13
N MET A 225 15.88 -31.30 5.81
CA MET A 225 15.90 -31.71 7.22
C MET A 225 15.37 -30.60 8.12
N LEU A 226 15.78 -29.34 7.90
CA LEU A 226 15.29 -28.20 8.68
C LEU A 226 13.78 -28.03 8.51
N ARG A 227 13.28 -28.11 7.27
CA ARG A 227 11.84 -28.08 7.00
C ARG A 227 11.10 -29.20 7.73
N GLN A 228 11.58 -30.44 7.63
CA GLN A 228 10.94 -31.57 8.32
C GLN A 228 10.93 -31.37 9.84
N ARG A 229 12.00 -30.83 10.42
CA ARG A 229 12.06 -30.51 11.85
C ARG A 229 11.05 -29.41 12.22
N LEU A 230 10.88 -28.38 11.40
CA LEU A 230 9.88 -27.33 11.61
C LEU A 230 8.45 -27.89 11.54
N ASP A 231 8.13 -28.70 10.52
CA ASP A 231 6.81 -29.32 10.37
C ASP A 231 6.50 -30.25 11.56
N THR A 232 7.50 -30.99 12.04
CA THR A 232 7.39 -31.85 13.22
C THR A 232 7.21 -31.01 14.49
N PHE A 233 7.99 -29.95 14.65
CA PHE A 233 7.87 -29.02 15.78
C PHE A 233 6.47 -28.42 15.87
N ILE A 234 5.92 -27.96 14.74
CA ILE A 234 4.56 -27.39 14.69
C ILE A 234 3.53 -28.47 15.07
N SER A 235 3.58 -29.63 14.43
CA SER A 235 2.58 -30.68 14.65
C SER A 235 2.60 -31.28 16.07
N GLN A 236 3.75 -31.27 16.75
CA GLN A 236 3.87 -31.80 18.11
C GLN A 236 3.64 -30.71 19.16
N ASN A 237 4.41 -29.62 19.12
CA ASN A 237 4.39 -28.62 20.21
C ASN A 237 3.15 -27.74 20.19
N VAL A 238 2.55 -27.49 19.02
CA VAL A 238 1.28 -26.74 18.97
C VAL A 238 0.12 -27.66 19.36
N ALA A 239 0.04 -28.87 18.79
CA ALA A 239 -1.08 -29.78 19.06
C ALA A 239 -1.17 -30.24 20.52
N ASP A 240 -0.02 -30.38 21.20
CA ASP A 240 0.04 -30.78 22.61
C ASP A 240 -0.30 -29.63 23.58
N GLY A 241 -0.76 -28.47 23.06
CA GLY A 241 -1.15 -27.31 23.87
C GLY A 241 0.04 -26.54 24.45
N GLY A 242 1.23 -26.71 23.85
CA GLY A 242 2.50 -26.12 24.30
C GLY A 242 2.64 -24.61 24.11
N GLY A 243 1.58 -23.90 23.71
CA GLY A 243 1.57 -22.43 23.60
C GLY A 243 1.81 -21.71 24.94
N GLY A 244 1.78 -22.43 26.07
CA GLY A 244 1.99 -21.86 27.40
C GLY A 244 0.83 -20.95 27.84
N ALA A 245 0.86 -20.52 29.09
CA ALA A 245 -0.19 -19.71 29.73
C ALA A 245 -0.24 -18.24 29.24
N ASP A 246 0.64 -17.84 28.31
CA ASP A 246 0.91 -16.44 27.98
C ASP A 246 0.46 -16.04 26.57
N CYS A 247 -0.78 -16.42 26.24
CA CYS A 247 -1.45 -16.05 24.99
C CYS A 247 -1.79 -14.54 24.87
N SER A 248 -1.50 -13.74 25.90
CA SER A 248 -1.67 -12.29 25.83
C SER A 248 -0.34 -11.62 25.48
N THR A 249 -0.13 -11.40 24.21
CA THR A 249 1.05 -10.67 23.72
C THR A 249 0.62 -9.45 22.93
N GLN A 250 1.35 -8.35 23.06
CA GLN A 250 1.11 -7.17 22.25
C GLN A 250 1.78 -7.35 20.89
N VAL A 251 1.00 -7.25 19.82
CA VAL A 251 1.47 -7.35 18.43
C VAL A 251 1.61 -5.94 17.87
N GLU A 252 2.82 -5.59 17.46
CA GLU A 252 3.15 -4.28 16.91
C GLU A 252 3.73 -4.40 15.51
N LEU A 253 3.19 -3.63 14.57
CA LEU A 253 3.78 -3.51 13.24
C LEU A 253 5.00 -2.59 13.27
N VAL A 254 6.18 -3.18 13.08
CA VAL A 254 7.45 -2.45 13.03
C VAL A 254 7.66 -1.84 11.65
N SER A 255 7.51 -2.65 10.59
CA SER A 255 7.68 -2.18 9.21
C SER A 255 6.87 -3.00 8.21
N ARG A 256 6.55 -2.42 7.06
CA ARG A 256 5.91 -3.14 5.94
C ARG A 256 6.32 -2.55 4.60
N TRP A 257 6.77 -3.38 3.68
CA TRP A 257 7.14 -2.96 2.34
C TRP A 257 6.75 -3.99 1.30
N GLY A 258 5.91 -3.57 0.35
CA GLY A 258 5.38 -4.47 -0.68
C GLY A 258 4.69 -5.69 -0.05
N GLY A 259 5.20 -6.86 -0.40
CA GLY A 259 4.77 -8.14 0.15
C GLY A 259 5.50 -8.58 1.42
N ILE A 260 6.33 -7.75 2.06
CA ILE A 260 7.11 -8.12 3.26
C ILE A 260 6.70 -7.24 4.44
N ALA A 261 6.65 -7.81 5.66
CA ALA A 261 6.40 -7.06 6.88
C ALA A 261 7.29 -7.56 8.04
N THR A 262 7.64 -6.66 8.95
CA THR A 262 8.27 -7.00 10.23
C THR A 262 7.31 -6.67 11.35
N ILE A 263 7.01 -7.65 12.19
CA ILE A 263 6.17 -7.55 13.37
C ILE A 263 7.03 -7.75 14.60
N ARG A 264 6.71 -7.03 15.68
CA ARG A 264 7.21 -7.28 17.02
C ARG A 264 6.09 -7.88 17.85
N ILE A 265 6.37 -8.99 18.50
CA ILE A 265 5.53 -9.60 19.52
C ILE A 265 6.19 -9.31 20.87
N LEU A 266 5.45 -8.73 21.81
CA LEU A 266 5.90 -8.56 23.19
C LEU A 266 5.22 -9.60 24.06
N ASN A 267 5.99 -10.46 24.73
CA ASN A 267 5.44 -11.37 25.73
C ASN A 267 5.03 -10.61 27.01
N GLN A 268 4.40 -11.29 27.96
CA GLN A 268 3.96 -10.66 29.23
C GLN A 268 5.12 -10.10 30.07
N GLU A 269 6.32 -10.65 29.89
CA GLU A 269 7.54 -10.20 30.57
C GLU A 269 8.19 -9.00 29.88
N GLY A 270 7.65 -8.57 28.72
CA GLY A 270 8.15 -7.45 27.93
C GLY A 270 9.31 -7.82 27.01
N GLU A 271 9.65 -9.10 26.87
CA GLU A 271 10.63 -9.57 25.89
C GLU A 271 10.02 -9.48 24.49
N ALA A 272 10.83 -8.96 23.56
CA ALA A 272 10.41 -8.70 22.20
C ALA A 272 10.93 -9.79 21.27
N GLN A 273 10.02 -10.42 20.53
CA GLN A 273 10.35 -11.31 19.41
C GLN A 273 9.99 -10.62 18.10
N LEU A 274 10.91 -10.61 17.14
CA LEU A 274 10.70 -10.09 15.79
C LEU A 274 10.36 -11.21 14.83
N LEU A 275 9.23 -11.05 14.13
CA LEU A 275 8.82 -11.90 13.02
C LEU A 275 8.94 -11.13 11.71
N GLU A 276 9.42 -11.82 10.67
CA GLU A 276 9.28 -11.36 9.29
C GLU A 276 8.18 -12.18 8.62
N LEU A 277 7.27 -11.47 7.95
CA LEU A 277 6.17 -12.05 7.20
C LEU A 277 6.27 -11.70 5.74
N GLU A 278 5.82 -12.63 4.89
CA GLU A 278 5.64 -12.39 3.46
C GLU A 278 4.20 -12.70 3.04
N ARG A 279 3.67 -11.88 2.13
CA ARG A 279 2.36 -12.07 1.53
C ARG A 279 2.45 -13.04 0.36
N GLY A 280 1.79 -14.19 0.50
CA GLY A 280 1.68 -15.17 -0.57
C GLY A 280 0.81 -14.71 -1.74
N GLU A 281 0.85 -15.46 -2.84
CA GLU A 281 0.03 -15.21 -4.03
C GLU A 281 -1.47 -15.30 -3.74
N ASP A 282 -1.85 -16.11 -2.75
CA ASP A 282 -3.21 -16.25 -2.22
C ASP A 282 -3.63 -15.08 -1.32
N GLY A 283 -2.74 -14.10 -1.13
CA GLY A 283 -2.98 -12.89 -0.35
C GLY A 283 -2.80 -13.05 1.16
N LEU A 284 -2.49 -14.25 1.66
CA LEU A 284 -2.26 -14.52 3.08
C LEU A 284 -0.83 -14.11 3.49
N TRP A 285 -0.71 -13.48 4.65
CA TRP A 285 0.57 -13.19 5.27
C TRP A 285 1.05 -14.39 6.07
N ARG A 286 2.28 -14.83 5.82
CA ARG A 286 2.91 -15.97 6.49
C ARG A 286 4.24 -15.58 7.09
N VAL A 287 4.56 -16.10 8.26
CA VAL A 287 5.88 -15.97 8.86
C VAL A 287 6.89 -16.71 7.98
N VAL A 288 7.93 -15.98 7.57
CA VAL A 288 9.04 -16.49 6.76
C VAL A 288 10.37 -16.45 7.51
N PHE A 289 10.43 -15.78 8.67
CA PHE A 289 11.61 -15.76 9.54
C PHE A 289 11.24 -15.26 10.94
N PHE A 290 12.01 -15.65 11.96
CA PHE A 290 11.92 -15.10 13.31
C PHE A 290 13.28 -15.04 14.00
N ASP A 291 13.51 -14.01 14.81
CA ASP A 291 14.80 -13.72 15.44
C ASP A 291 15.27 -14.74 16.48
N ALA A 292 14.36 -15.48 17.13
CA ALA A 292 14.76 -16.58 18.02
C ALA A 292 15.64 -17.63 17.32
N ILE A 293 15.55 -17.77 15.99
CA ILE A 293 16.49 -18.57 15.19
C ILE A 293 17.91 -17.99 15.27
N LYS A 294 18.05 -16.66 15.18
CA LYS A 294 19.34 -15.97 15.28
C LYS A 294 19.97 -16.19 16.66
N GLU A 295 19.16 -16.11 17.72
CA GLU A 295 19.64 -16.29 19.09
C GLU A 295 20.09 -17.73 19.38
N ALA A 296 19.34 -18.72 18.92
CA ALA A 296 19.69 -20.13 19.09
C ALA A 296 21.04 -20.47 18.46
N PHE A 297 21.35 -19.91 17.28
CA PHE A 297 22.62 -20.17 16.60
C PHE A 297 23.80 -19.36 17.14
N ASN A 298 23.56 -18.22 17.79
CA ASN A 298 24.64 -17.45 18.42
C ASN A 298 25.04 -18.04 19.78
N ARG A 299 24.13 -18.72 20.51
CA ARG A 299 24.46 -19.39 21.79
C ARG A 299 25.44 -20.57 21.62
N ASP A 300 25.35 -21.30 20.51
CA ASP A 300 26.25 -22.43 20.25
C ASP A 300 27.72 -21.99 20.06
N GLU A 301 28.00 -20.72 19.71
CA GLU A 301 29.38 -20.21 19.62
C GLU A 301 29.99 -19.86 20.99
N ASP A 302 29.17 -19.49 21.96
CA ASP A 302 29.62 -19.13 23.31
C ASP A 302 29.88 -20.38 24.18
N GLU A 303 29.17 -21.49 23.95
CA GLU A 303 29.35 -22.74 24.70
C GLU A 303 30.54 -23.61 24.21
N GLU A 304 31.09 -23.36 23.01
CA GLU A 304 32.33 -24.03 22.54
C GLU A 304 33.62 -23.34 23.01
N THR A 305 33.54 -22.25 23.78
CA THR A 305 34.71 -21.52 24.31
C THR A 305 34.95 -21.62 25.83
N GLU A 306 34.22 -22.49 26.54
CA GLU A 306 34.51 -22.91 27.94
C GLU A 306 35.04 -24.33 28.05
#